data_AF-A0A1U7RED5-F1
#
_entry.id   AF-A0A1U7RED5-F1
#
_cell.length_a   1.000
_cell.length_b   1.000
_cell.length_c   1.000
_cell.angle_alpha   90.00
_cell.angle_beta   90.00
_cell.angle_gamma   90.00
#
_symmetry.space_group_name_H-M   'P 1'
#
loop_
_entity.id
_entity.type
_entity.pdbx_description
1 polymer ?
#
loop_
_entity_poly.entity_id
_entity_poly.type
_entity_poly.pdbx_seq_one_letter_code
_entity_poly.pdbx_strand_id
1 'polypeptide(L)'
;MAARPSGSENRLVSLPLSRIRVIMKSSPRAWSGAQRGELFVQYLASYSYKHGRGKEKRALTYSDLSHTAEECETFQFLADILPKKILASKYLKMLEKEKRDGEVKEEEEEEDESEDEDAKS
;
A
#
# COMPACT_ATOMS: atom_id res chain seq x y z
N MET A 1 -26.59 -45.27 4.65
CA MET A 1 -25.41 -44.40 4.90
C MET A 1 -25.57 -43.16 4.04
N ALA A 2 -25.86 -42.01 4.64
CA ALA A 2 -26.02 -40.75 3.90
C ALA A 2 -24.64 -40.17 3.57
N ALA A 3 -24.40 -39.89 2.29
CA ALA A 3 -23.22 -39.18 1.83
C ALA A 3 -23.22 -37.75 2.40
N ARG A 4 -22.13 -37.36 3.06
CA ARG A 4 -21.93 -35.99 3.55
C ARG A 4 -21.66 -35.10 2.32
N PRO A 5 -22.38 -33.99 2.12
CA PRO A 5 -22.05 -33.08 1.03
C PRO A 5 -20.71 -32.41 1.36
N SER A 6 -19.71 -32.70 0.55
CA SER A 6 -18.46 -31.95 0.48
C SER A 6 -18.75 -30.62 -0.20
N GLY A 7 -18.96 -29.56 0.57
CA GLY A 7 -19.21 -28.26 -0.03
C GLY A 7 -19.23 -27.12 0.98
N SER A 8 -18.49 -26.07 0.65
CA SER A 8 -18.65 -24.69 1.15
C SER A 8 -18.17 -24.33 2.57
N GLU A 9 -16.92 -24.61 2.91
CA GLU A 9 -16.18 -23.70 3.82
C GLU A 9 -15.28 -22.70 3.05
N ASN A 10 -14.98 -22.99 1.79
CA ASN A 10 -14.14 -22.13 0.93
C ASN A 10 -14.83 -20.85 0.44
N ARG A 11 -16.11 -20.65 0.73
CA ARG A 11 -16.88 -19.47 0.29
C ARG A 11 -16.77 -18.27 1.25
N LEU A 12 -16.09 -18.47 2.38
CA LEU A 12 -15.93 -17.45 3.43
C LEU A 12 -14.76 -16.48 3.20
N VAL A 13 -13.95 -16.71 2.16
CA VAL A 13 -12.76 -15.90 1.86
C VAL A 13 -12.71 -15.66 0.36
N SER A 14 -12.57 -14.41 -0.08
CA SER A 14 -12.51 -14.07 -1.52
C SER A 14 -11.15 -14.37 -2.16
N LEU A 15 -10.13 -14.57 -1.32
CA LEU A 15 -8.74 -14.71 -1.74
C LEU A 15 -8.35 -16.18 -2.04
N PRO A 16 -7.45 -16.42 -3.02
CA PRO A 16 -6.99 -17.75 -3.37
C PRO A 16 -6.09 -18.39 -2.29
N LEU A 17 -6.67 -19.30 -1.50
CA LEU A 17 -5.99 -19.97 -0.37
C LEU A 17 -4.70 -20.72 -0.76
N SER A 18 -4.59 -21.21 -1.99
CA SER A 18 -3.37 -21.84 -2.50
C SER A 18 -2.20 -20.85 -2.54
N ARG A 19 -2.42 -19.64 -3.06
CA ARG A 19 -1.40 -18.60 -3.16
C ARG A 19 -1.02 -18.07 -1.79
N ILE A 20 -2.00 -17.85 -0.92
CA ILE A 20 -1.77 -17.43 0.47
C ILE A 20 -0.88 -18.45 1.19
N ARG A 21 -1.16 -19.75 1.08
CA ARG A 21 -0.33 -20.80 1.70
C ARG A 21 1.11 -20.82 1.19
N VAL A 22 1.34 -20.53 -0.09
CA VAL A 22 2.70 -20.43 -0.66
C VAL A 22 3.44 -19.23 -0.07
N ILE A 23 2.79 -18.05 -0.02
CA ILE A 23 3.37 -16.82 0.56
C ILE A 23 3.64 -16.99 2.07
N MET A 24 2.78 -17.72 2.77
CA MET A 24 2.98 -17.99 4.20
C MET A 24 4.09 -19.01 4.46
N LYS A 25 4.31 -19.98 3.58
CA LYS A 25 5.38 -20.97 3.75
C LYS A 25 6.78 -20.34 3.72
N SER A 26 6.95 -19.18 3.09
CA SER A 26 8.22 -18.43 3.15
C SER A 26 8.49 -17.78 4.51
N SER A 27 7.54 -17.75 5.45
CA SER A 27 7.76 -17.29 6.82
C SER A 27 6.90 -18.07 7.82
N PRO A 28 7.47 -19.09 8.51
CA PRO A 28 6.71 -20.00 9.37
C PRO A 28 6.47 -19.39 10.75
N ARG A 29 5.50 -18.47 10.86
CA ARG A 29 4.89 -18.10 12.14
C ARG A 29 3.37 -18.20 12.00
N ALA A 30 2.77 -19.10 12.78
CA ALA A 30 1.40 -19.56 12.64
C ALA A 30 0.38 -18.40 12.63
N TRP A 31 -0.06 -18.01 11.44
CA TRP A 31 -1.10 -17.03 11.22
C TRP A 31 -2.27 -17.73 10.54
N SER A 32 -3.30 -18.09 11.29
CA SER A 32 -4.60 -18.51 10.74
C SER A 32 -5.31 -17.31 10.11
N GLY A 33 -4.77 -16.72 9.05
CA GLY A 33 -5.21 -15.39 8.62
C GLY A 33 -5.23 -15.12 7.12
N ALA A 34 -5.69 -16.10 6.34
CA ALA A 34 -6.29 -15.77 5.05
C ALA A 34 -7.42 -14.73 5.24
N GLN A 35 -8.33 -14.96 6.19
CA GLN A 35 -9.42 -14.04 6.53
C GLN A 35 -8.92 -12.72 7.13
N ARG A 36 -7.86 -12.76 7.93
CA ARG A 36 -7.31 -11.56 8.57
C ARG A 36 -6.46 -10.71 7.59
N GLY A 37 -5.86 -11.34 6.58
CA GLY A 37 -5.24 -10.64 5.45
C GLY A 37 -6.25 -9.94 4.54
N GLU A 38 -7.41 -10.56 4.30
CA GLU A 38 -8.51 -9.93 3.56
C GLU A 38 -9.05 -8.68 4.28
N LEU A 39 -9.30 -8.78 5.59
CA LEU A 39 -9.71 -7.64 6.42
C LEU A 39 -8.64 -6.54 6.45
N PHE A 40 -7.36 -6.91 6.48
CA PHE A 40 -6.26 -5.95 6.42
C PHE A 40 -6.28 -5.14 5.11
N VAL A 41 -6.40 -5.82 3.95
CA VAL A 41 -6.45 -5.13 2.65
C VAL A 41 -7.68 -4.22 2.55
N GLN A 42 -8.84 -4.69 3.02
CA GLN A 42 -10.07 -3.87 3.06
C GLN A 42 -9.91 -2.63 3.95
N TYR A 43 -9.31 -2.81 5.13
CA TYR A 43 -9.09 -1.72 6.08
C TYR A 43 -8.09 -0.70 5.52
N LEU A 44 -6.95 -1.16 4.98
CA LEU A 44 -5.97 -0.30 4.34
C LEU A 44 -6.59 0.52 3.20
N ALA A 45 -7.28 -0.14 2.25
CA ALA A 45 -7.91 0.55 1.13
C ALA A 45 -8.97 1.57 1.59
N SER A 46 -9.82 1.19 2.55
CA SER A 46 -10.86 2.07 3.07
C SER A 46 -10.29 3.25 3.86
N TYR A 47 -9.22 3.02 4.63
CA TYR A 47 -8.56 4.05 5.42
C TYR A 47 -7.87 5.05 4.51
N SER A 48 -7.05 4.58 3.57
CA SER A 48 -6.34 5.41 2.60
C SER A 48 -7.30 6.20 1.72
N TYR A 49 -8.40 5.59 1.26
CA TYR A 49 -9.41 6.31 0.48
C TYR A 49 -10.09 7.43 1.27
N LYS A 50 -10.30 7.24 2.58
CA LYS A 50 -11.02 8.20 3.44
C LYS A 50 -10.16 9.36 3.92
N HIS A 51 -8.87 9.12 4.13
CA HIS A 51 -7.92 10.07 4.72
C HIS A 51 -6.95 10.66 3.70
N GLY A 52 -6.78 10.02 2.53
CA GLY A 52 -6.13 10.61 1.37
C GLY A 52 -7.08 11.47 0.53
N ARG A 53 -6.61 11.85 -0.66
CA ARG A 53 -7.36 12.64 -1.64
C ARG A 53 -8.33 11.79 -2.47
N GLY A 54 -8.40 10.48 -2.20
CA GLY A 54 -9.21 9.54 -2.96
C GLY A 54 -10.71 9.85 -3.01
N LYS A 55 -11.27 10.52 -1.98
CA LYS A 55 -12.68 10.99 -2.00
C LYS A 55 -12.95 12.04 -3.07
N GLU A 56 -12.00 12.95 -3.30
CA GLU A 56 -12.14 14.05 -4.25
C GLU A 56 -12.05 13.52 -5.68
N LYS A 57 -11.03 12.67 -5.93
CA LYS A 57 -10.77 12.06 -7.23
C LYS A 57 -11.63 10.81 -7.50
N ARG A 58 -12.45 10.37 -6.53
CA ARG A 58 -13.24 9.12 -6.55
C ARG A 58 -12.44 7.87 -6.94
N ALA A 59 -11.13 7.90 -6.67
CA ALA A 59 -10.19 6.86 -7.04
C ALA A 59 -9.14 6.73 -5.95
N LEU A 60 -8.73 5.50 -5.62
CA LEU A 60 -7.62 5.27 -4.71
C LEU A 60 -6.33 5.23 -5.51
N THR A 61 -5.41 6.17 -5.24
CA THR A 61 -4.15 6.29 -5.95
C THR A 61 -2.98 5.74 -5.13
N TYR A 62 -1.82 5.60 -5.77
CA TYR A 62 -0.61 5.17 -5.06
C TYR A 62 -0.18 6.18 -3.99
N SER A 63 -0.30 7.48 -4.25
CA SER A 63 0.07 8.51 -3.28
C SER A 63 -0.77 8.38 -2.00
N ASP A 64 -2.08 8.13 -2.11
CA ASP A 64 -2.94 7.89 -0.94
C ASP A 64 -2.42 6.75 -0.05
N LEU A 65 -1.94 5.65 -0.68
CA LEU A 65 -1.38 4.50 0.02
C LEU A 65 -0.02 4.80 0.65
N SER A 66 0.89 5.47 -0.06
CA SER A 66 2.21 5.82 0.47
C SER A 66 2.12 6.84 1.60
N HIS A 67 1.23 7.84 1.50
CA HIS A 67 0.98 8.79 2.59
C HIS A 67 0.40 8.08 3.83
N THR A 68 -0.57 7.18 3.63
CA THR A 68 -1.13 6.39 4.72
C THR A 68 -0.06 5.55 5.43
N ALA A 69 0.86 4.94 4.67
CA ALA A 69 1.93 4.12 5.22
C ALA A 69 2.96 4.93 6.04
N GLU A 70 3.20 6.18 5.67
CA GLU A 70 4.16 7.05 6.36
C GLU A 70 3.55 7.75 7.58
N GLU A 71 2.33 8.27 7.46
CA GLU A 71 1.72 9.13 8.46
C GLU A 71 0.95 8.36 9.56
N CYS A 72 0.55 7.12 9.29
CA CYS A 72 -0.23 6.31 10.22
C CYS A 72 0.64 5.25 10.92
N GLU A 73 0.78 5.35 12.24
CA GLU A 73 1.54 4.41 13.08
C GLU A 73 1.15 2.93 12.83
N THR A 74 -0.14 2.67 12.61
CA THR A 74 -0.63 1.29 12.37
C THR A 74 -0.09 0.69 11.05
N PHE A 75 0.28 1.54 10.08
CA PHE A 75 0.74 1.13 8.77
C PHE A 75 2.24 1.38 8.54
N GLN A 76 2.96 1.87 9.53
CA GLN A 76 4.38 2.23 9.42
C GLN A 76 5.29 1.07 8.98
N PHE A 77 4.89 -0.18 9.27
CA PHE A 77 5.60 -1.37 8.78
C PHE A 77 5.60 -1.50 7.24
N LEU A 78 4.77 -0.73 6.54
CA LEU A 78 4.74 -0.64 5.09
C LEU A 78 5.60 0.49 4.53
N ALA A 79 6.15 1.40 5.35
CA ALA A 79 6.83 2.60 4.84
C ALA A 79 8.01 2.25 3.91
N ASP A 80 8.79 1.24 4.27
CA ASP A 80 9.91 0.75 3.44
C ASP A 80 9.46 -0.02 2.19
N ILE A 81 8.21 -0.47 2.17
CA ILE A 81 7.61 -1.25 1.06
C ILE A 81 6.83 -0.33 0.09
N LEU A 82 6.25 0.76 0.60
CA LEU A 82 5.44 1.74 -0.11
C LEU A 82 6.07 3.15 -0.01
N PRO A 83 7.28 3.36 -0.54
CA PRO A 83 7.91 4.67 -0.49
C PRO A 83 7.14 5.69 -1.34
N LYS A 84 7.15 6.96 -0.95
CA LYS A 84 6.65 8.06 -1.77
C LYS A 84 7.41 8.12 -3.10
N LYS A 85 6.68 8.33 -4.20
CA LYS A 85 7.31 8.52 -5.51
C LYS A 85 8.09 9.82 -5.51
N ILE A 86 9.30 9.78 -6.05
CA ILE A 86 10.13 10.94 -6.31
C ILE A 86 10.51 10.97 -7.79
N LEU A 87 10.45 12.14 -8.41
CA LEU A 87 10.92 12.31 -9.77
C LEU A 87 12.44 12.17 -9.81
N ALA A 88 12.98 11.48 -10.81
CA ALA A 88 14.43 11.27 -10.95
C ALA A 88 15.21 12.60 -10.94
N SER A 89 14.68 13.64 -11.57
CA SER A 89 15.27 14.98 -11.55
C SER A 89 15.29 15.60 -10.15
N LYS A 90 14.23 15.41 -9.35
CA LYS A 90 14.18 15.85 -7.94
C LYS A 90 15.21 15.10 -7.10
N TYR A 91 15.32 13.78 -7.29
CA TYR A 91 16.32 12.97 -6.60
C TYR A 91 17.76 13.35 -6.97
N LEU A 92 18.06 13.56 -8.27
CA LEU A 92 19.37 14.03 -8.73
C LEU A 92 19.73 15.39 -8.11
N LYS A 93 18.78 16.33 -8.04
CA LYS A 93 18.97 17.61 -7.35
C LYS A 93 19.24 17.42 -5.85
N MET A 94 18.53 16.52 -5.17
CA MET A 94 18.78 16.21 -3.76
C MET A 94 20.20 15.66 -3.55
N LEU A 95 20.67 14.76 -4.42
CA LEU A 95 22.04 14.23 -4.34
C LEU A 95 23.11 15.29 -4.61
N GLU A 96 22.85 16.21 -5.53
CA GLU A 96 23.74 17.35 -5.77
C GLU A 96 23.76 18.32 -4.59
N LYS A 97 22.60 18.54 -3.95
CA LYS A 97 22.46 19.37 -2.77
C LYS A 97 23.18 18.75 -1.57
N GLU A 98 22.99 17.45 -1.30
CA GLU A 98 23.67 16.74 -0.21
C GLU A 98 25.21 16.77 -0.34
N LYS A 99 25.73 16.79 -1.57
CA LYS A 99 27.17 16.95 -1.84
C LYS A 99 27.69 18.38 -1.65
N ARG A 100 26.81 19.38 -1.77
CA ARG A 100 27.13 20.82 -1.60
C ARG A 100 26.86 21.31 -0.17
N ASP A 101 25.86 20.74 0.49
CA ASP A 101 25.22 21.26 1.69
C ASP A 101 25.43 20.35 2.90
N GLY A 102 26.66 20.35 3.43
CA GLY A 102 26.86 20.24 4.88
C GLY A 102 26.24 21.41 5.67
N GLU A 103 25.51 22.33 5.02
CA GLU A 103 24.85 23.50 5.60
C GLU A 103 23.38 23.56 5.15
N VAL A 104 22.49 23.42 6.13
CA VAL A 104 21.04 23.27 6.02
C VAL A 104 20.34 24.48 5.40
N LYS A 105 19.48 24.25 4.39
CA LYS A 105 18.23 25.03 4.18
C LYS A 105 17.10 24.12 3.73
N GLU A 106 16.08 24.02 4.57
CA GLU A 106 14.77 23.45 4.28
C GLU A 106 14.07 24.35 3.25
N GLU A 107 13.73 23.78 2.09
CA GLU A 107 12.80 24.40 1.15
C GLU A 107 11.54 23.53 1.15
N GLU A 108 10.39 24.19 1.29
CA GLU A 108 9.08 23.56 1.45
C GLU A 108 8.78 22.61 0.28
N GLU A 109 8.31 21.41 0.61
CA GLU A 109 7.90 20.43 -0.38
C GLU A 109 6.61 20.91 -1.07
N GLU A 110 6.75 21.51 -2.24
CA GLU A 110 5.63 21.65 -3.18
C GLU A 110 5.15 20.23 -3.55
N GLU A 111 3.96 19.86 -3.07
CA GLU A 111 3.25 18.65 -3.49
C GLU A 111 2.89 18.79 -4.98
N ASP A 112 3.74 18.22 -5.82
CA ASP A 112 3.49 18.08 -7.26
C ASP A 112 2.21 17.24 -7.44
N GLU A 113 1.09 17.90 -7.69
CA GLU A 113 -0.19 17.26 -8.00
C GLU A 113 -0.06 16.54 -9.34
N SER A 114 0.40 15.29 -9.30
CA SER A 114 0.31 14.40 -10.45
C SER A 114 -1.17 14.22 -10.83
N GLU A 115 -1.58 14.93 -11.87
CA GLU A 115 -2.71 14.57 -12.72
C GLU A 115 -2.28 13.32 -13.51
N ASP A 116 -2.72 12.14 -13.04
CA ASP A 116 -2.62 10.89 -13.79
C ASP A 116 -3.57 10.97 -15.01
N GLU A 117 -3.10 11.62 -16.09
CA GLU A 117 -3.65 11.51 -17.45
C GLU A 117 -3.19 10.17 -18.05
N ASP A 118 -3.72 9.06 -17.53
CA ASP A 118 -3.63 7.75 -18.20
C ASP A 118 -5.03 7.36 -18.72
N ALA A 119 -5.52 8.19 -19.65
CA ALA A 119 -6.63 7.89 -20.52
C ALA A 119 -6.12 7.81 -21.97
N LYS A 120 -5.50 6.67 -22.34
CA LYS A 120 -5.35 6.32 -23.76
C LYS A 120 -5.24 4.81 -24.01
N SER A 121 -6.40 4.21 -24.29
CA SER A 121 -6.78 3.53 -25.55
C SER A 121 -7.75 2.37 -25.31
#